data_AF-A0A2H9LCA4-F1
#
_entry.id   AF-A0A2H9LCA4-F1
#
_cell.length_a   1.000
_cell.length_b   1.000
_cell.length_c   1.000
_cell.angle_alpha   90.00
_cell.angle_beta   90.00
_cell.angle_gamma   90.00
#
_symmetry.space_group_name_H-M   'P 1'
#
loop_
_entity.id
_entity.type
_entity.pdbx_description
1 polymer ?
#
loop_
_entity_poly.entity_id
_entity_poly.type
_entity_poly.pdbx_seq_one_letter_code
_entity_poly.pdbx_strand_id
1 'polypeptide(L)'
;MDALINIRRASQSLDLLDLAIRNKGWADLNREQLVEELKKVEAECSNFKNELQKAAEKTKESVSIDHINLDNYFKETHKTLEILKRNIELEEKKGESTKFTFANVFERESVPELYNELQQRLFSLLLKGRFILERMEIAVQRQDTSSIDKKPLARRLLDTLEEKDDELRKVRGDYEQLRVKSFLGLVKEKTVAELEFSLNDRNAELEKRIADFDNKHREIIRRVIMIQKELLHLSRDKNMMEHVLSKYMDGSKEVIMELKKERDYANKVIMEIENDTSKMREKYLTNMMNMDKEKIAIKNEIEQGYEQKLSTLKQRIMEKDELIEHLRKIVVRREREEVKEAVKKEEVRPLLKKTKRK
;
A
#
# COMPACT_ATOMS: atom_id res chain seq x y z
N MET A 1 -40.00 20.04 -46.55
CA MET A 1 -41.20 20.81 -46.13
C MET A 1 -42.50 20.33 -46.79
N ASP A 2 -42.59 20.13 -48.11
CA ASP A 2 -43.85 19.73 -48.75
C ASP A 2 -44.39 18.36 -48.32
N ALA A 3 -43.53 17.38 -48.02
CA ALA A 3 -43.95 16.07 -47.50
C ALA A 3 -44.66 16.18 -46.13
N LEU A 4 -44.11 16.99 -45.20
CA LEU A 4 -44.72 17.24 -43.88
C LEU A 4 -46.08 17.93 -43.97
N ILE A 5 -46.25 18.86 -44.91
CA ILE A 5 -47.54 19.53 -45.13
C ILE A 5 -48.60 18.52 -45.56
N ASN A 6 -48.26 17.57 -46.43
CA ASN A 6 -49.20 16.55 -46.90
C ASN A 6 -49.46 15.46 -45.86
N ILE A 7 -48.47 15.09 -45.04
CA ILE A 7 -48.67 14.21 -43.87
C ILE A 7 -49.62 14.86 -42.86
N ARG A 8 -49.48 16.16 -42.58
CA ARG A 8 -50.40 16.89 -41.70
C ARG A 8 -51.81 17.00 -42.27
N ARG A 9 -51.96 17.20 -43.58
CA ARG A 9 -53.27 17.16 -44.25
C ARG A 9 -53.92 15.78 -44.15
N ALA A 10 -53.14 14.71 -44.35
CA ALA A 10 -53.62 13.34 -44.15
C ALA A 10 -54.01 13.08 -42.68
N SER A 11 -53.24 13.58 -41.70
CA SER A 11 -53.60 13.52 -40.28
C SER A 11 -54.89 14.27 -39.96
N GLN A 12 -55.08 15.48 -40.51
CA GLN A 12 -56.32 16.23 -40.34
C GLN A 12 -57.52 15.49 -40.95
N SER A 13 -57.34 14.86 -42.11
CA SER A 13 -58.41 14.04 -42.71
C SER A 13 -58.70 12.76 -41.90
N LEU A 14 -57.70 12.22 -41.18
CA LEU A 14 -57.90 11.12 -40.24
C LEU A 14 -58.70 11.58 -39.01
N ASP A 15 -58.40 12.76 -38.48
CA ASP A 15 -59.11 13.32 -37.31
C ASP A 15 -60.59 13.62 -37.65
N LEU A 16 -60.87 14.09 -38.87
CA LEU A 16 -62.24 14.26 -39.37
C LEU A 16 -62.97 12.91 -39.46
N LEU A 17 -62.32 11.87 -39.98
CA LEU A 17 -62.87 10.53 -40.07
C LEU A 17 -63.11 9.90 -38.68
N ASP A 18 -62.20 10.11 -37.72
CA ASP A 18 -62.38 9.70 -36.33
C ASP A 18 -63.57 10.42 -35.67
N LEU A 19 -63.75 11.71 -35.93
CA LEU A 19 -64.91 12.47 -35.47
C LEU A 19 -66.22 11.93 -36.09
N ALA A 20 -66.26 11.62 -37.38
CA ALA A 20 -67.45 11.07 -38.02
C ALA A 20 -67.83 9.68 -37.48
N ILE A 21 -66.84 8.86 -37.11
CA ILE A 21 -67.08 7.51 -36.56
C ILE A 21 -67.43 7.55 -35.07
N ARG A 22 -66.86 8.48 -34.28
CA ARG A 22 -67.08 8.55 -32.82
C ARG A 22 -68.37 9.25 -32.41
N ASN A 23 -68.85 10.21 -33.18
CA ASN A 23 -69.87 11.13 -32.71
C ASN A 23 -71.25 10.49 -32.45
N LYS A 24 -71.53 9.27 -32.95
CA LYS A 24 -72.77 8.53 -32.67
C LYS A 24 -72.53 7.02 -32.68
N GLY A 25 -73.15 6.28 -31.75
CA GLY A 25 -73.16 4.82 -31.77
C GLY A 25 -74.02 4.31 -32.93
N TRP A 26 -73.43 3.59 -33.88
CA TRP A 26 -74.14 3.17 -35.10
C TRP A 26 -75.28 2.18 -34.84
N ALA A 27 -75.25 1.53 -33.67
CA ALA A 27 -76.31 0.68 -33.15
C ALA A 27 -77.62 1.44 -32.83
N ASP A 28 -77.54 2.73 -32.51
CA ASP A 28 -78.68 3.52 -31.99
C ASP A 28 -79.28 4.47 -33.03
N LEU A 29 -78.80 4.43 -34.28
CA LEU A 29 -79.23 5.33 -35.35
C LEU A 29 -80.44 4.78 -36.10
N ASN A 30 -81.37 5.67 -36.46
CA ASN A 30 -82.43 5.35 -37.41
C ASN A 30 -81.82 5.02 -38.77
N ARG A 31 -82.48 4.19 -39.55
CA ARG A 31 -81.97 3.63 -40.80
C ARG A 31 -81.56 4.68 -41.85
N GLU A 32 -82.37 5.71 -42.06
CA GLU A 32 -82.04 6.81 -42.96
C GLU A 32 -80.80 7.58 -42.47
N GLN A 33 -80.71 7.81 -41.15
CA GLN A 33 -79.56 8.45 -40.52
C GLN A 33 -78.30 7.58 -40.60
N LEU A 34 -78.44 6.25 -40.48
CA LEU A 34 -77.34 5.30 -40.63
C LEU A 34 -76.80 5.30 -42.06
N VAL A 35 -77.68 5.33 -43.08
CA VAL A 35 -77.25 5.42 -44.48
C VAL A 35 -76.55 6.75 -44.77
N GLU A 36 -77.04 7.87 -44.24
CA GLU A 36 -76.38 9.18 -44.38
C GLU A 36 -75.00 9.21 -43.71
N GLU A 37 -74.87 8.68 -42.49
CA GLU A 37 -73.60 8.63 -41.78
C GLU A 37 -72.63 7.64 -42.44
N LEU A 38 -73.10 6.48 -42.93
CA LEU A 38 -72.27 5.54 -43.68
C LEU A 38 -71.75 6.14 -45.00
N LYS A 39 -72.58 6.89 -45.74
CA LYS A 39 -72.15 7.64 -46.94
C LYS A 39 -71.12 8.71 -46.60
N LYS A 40 -71.32 9.43 -45.50
CA LYS A 40 -70.37 10.44 -45.02
C LYS A 40 -69.02 9.79 -44.65
N VAL A 41 -69.05 8.70 -43.90
CA VAL A 41 -67.86 7.94 -43.50
C VAL A 41 -67.17 7.29 -44.70
N GLU A 42 -67.91 6.81 -45.69
CA GLU A 42 -67.36 6.30 -46.95
C GLU A 42 -66.65 7.40 -47.74
N ALA A 43 -67.27 8.58 -47.87
CA ALA A 43 -66.66 9.75 -48.51
C ALA A 43 -65.39 10.22 -47.78
N GLU A 44 -65.43 10.31 -46.45
CA GLU A 44 -64.28 10.71 -45.63
C GLU A 44 -63.16 9.65 -45.63
N CYS A 45 -63.50 8.36 -45.63
CA CYS A 45 -62.53 7.27 -45.73
C CYS A 45 -61.87 7.23 -47.12
N SER A 46 -62.63 7.51 -48.18
CA SER A 46 -62.09 7.68 -49.54
C SER A 46 -61.16 8.89 -49.64
N ASN A 47 -61.54 10.02 -49.04
CA ASN A 47 -60.71 11.22 -48.98
C ASN A 47 -59.41 10.97 -48.20
N PHE A 48 -59.50 10.34 -47.03
CA PHE A 48 -58.34 9.95 -46.24
C PHE A 48 -57.40 9.02 -47.02
N LYS A 49 -57.94 8.01 -47.71
CA LYS A 49 -57.14 7.12 -48.57
C LYS A 49 -56.37 7.89 -49.64
N ASN A 50 -57.01 8.85 -50.31
CA ASN A 50 -56.39 9.66 -51.35
C ASN A 50 -55.31 10.60 -50.79
N GLU A 51 -55.56 11.25 -49.65
CA GLU A 51 -54.58 12.11 -48.99
C GLU A 51 -53.40 11.32 -48.43
N LEU A 52 -53.64 10.12 -47.89
CA LEU A 52 -52.57 9.21 -47.46
C LEU A 52 -51.74 8.71 -48.65
N GLN A 53 -52.36 8.45 -49.80
CA GLN A 53 -51.64 8.08 -51.01
C GLN A 53 -50.75 9.22 -51.52
N LYS A 54 -51.26 10.45 -51.55
CA LYS A 54 -50.45 11.64 -51.90
C LYS A 54 -49.32 11.87 -50.90
N ALA A 55 -49.57 11.66 -49.61
CA ALA A 55 -48.54 11.72 -48.58
C ALA A 55 -47.49 10.62 -48.78
N ALA A 56 -47.91 9.39 -49.08
CA ALA A 56 -47.01 8.27 -49.35
C ALA A 56 -46.13 8.51 -50.59
N GLU A 57 -46.70 8.99 -51.70
CA GLU A 57 -45.97 9.29 -52.94
C GLU A 57 -44.90 10.37 -52.71
N LYS A 58 -45.27 11.48 -52.07
CA LYS A 58 -44.32 12.56 -51.75
C LYS A 58 -43.26 12.16 -50.73
N THR A 59 -43.62 11.30 -49.78
CA THR A 59 -42.66 10.80 -48.79
C THR A 59 -41.68 9.83 -49.44
N LYS A 60 -42.13 8.99 -50.41
CA LYS A 60 -41.27 8.11 -51.23
C LYS A 60 -40.33 8.89 -52.14
N GLU A 61 -40.76 10.03 -52.70
CA GLU A 61 -39.90 10.92 -53.48
C GLU A 61 -38.79 11.57 -52.62
N SER A 62 -39.09 11.88 -51.35
CA SER A 62 -38.13 12.50 -50.43
C SER A 62 -37.23 11.51 -49.67
N VAL A 63 -37.67 10.27 -49.46
CA VAL A 63 -37.02 9.27 -48.59
C VAL A 63 -37.27 7.87 -49.16
N SER A 64 -36.24 7.00 -49.24
CA SER A 64 -36.44 5.56 -49.49
C SER A 64 -37.11 4.90 -48.28
N ILE A 65 -38.44 4.78 -48.32
CA ILE A 65 -39.23 4.13 -47.27
C ILE A 65 -39.36 2.63 -47.59
N ASP A 66 -38.27 1.86 -47.43
CA ASP A 66 -38.32 0.40 -47.62
C ASP A 66 -38.90 -0.37 -46.42
N HIS A 67 -39.37 0.34 -45.38
CA HIS A 67 -39.79 -0.26 -44.10
C HIS A 67 -41.22 0.07 -43.65
N ILE A 68 -42.01 0.82 -44.42
CA ILE A 68 -43.43 1.02 -44.13
C ILE A 68 -44.22 0.28 -45.21
N ASN A 69 -44.76 -0.88 -44.84
CA ASN A 69 -45.49 -1.77 -45.75
C ASN A 69 -46.91 -1.23 -46.02
N LEU A 70 -46.98 -0.19 -46.84
CA LEU A 70 -48.21 0.56 -47.16
C LEU A 70 -49.19 -0.25 -48.00
N ASP A 71 -48.69 -1.21 -48.78
CA ASP A 71 -49.51 -2.00 -49.71
C ASP A 71 -50.54 -2.87 -48.97
N ASN A 72 -50.17 -3.41 -47.81
CA ASN A 72 -51.09 -4.17 -46.97
C ASN A 72 -52.19 -3.25 -46.38
N TYR A 73 -51.83 -2.04 -45.97
CA TYR A 73 -52.79 -1.07 -45.45
C TYR A 73 -53.76 -0.57 -46.54
N PHE A 74 -53.27 -0.29 -47.75
CA PHE A 74 -54.13 0.11 -48.87
C PHE A 74 -55.07 -1.03 -49.30
N LYS A 75 -54.61 -2.29 -49.29
CA LYS A 75 -55.46 -3.46 -49.54
C LYS A 75 -56.54 -3.63 -48.47
N GLU A 76 -56.21 -3.47 -47.19
CA GLU A 76 -57.19 -3.52 -46.09
C GLU A 76 -58.20 -2.37 -46.15
N THR A 77 -57.74 -1.15 -46.45
CA THR A 77 -58.59 0.03 -46.64
C THR A 77 -59.55 -0.17 -47.82
N HIS A 78 -59.06 -0.71 -48.94
CA HIS A 78 -59.91 -0.97 -50.10
C HIS A 78 -60.99 -2.03 -49.82
N LYS A 79 -60.64 -3.15 -49.18
CA LYS A 79 -61.61 -4.16 -48.75
C LYS A 79 -62.67 -3.59 -47.80
N THR A 80 -62.27 -2.69 -46.91
CA THR A 80 -63.20 -2.09 -45.94
C THR A 80 -64.12 -1.06 -46.62
N LEU A 81 -63.63 -0.29 -47.60
CA LEU A 81 -64.46 0.57 -48.45
C LEU A 81 -65.45 -0.22 -49.32
N GLU A 82 -65.05 -1.36 -49.88
CA GLU A 82 -65.97 -2.24 -50.62
C GLU A 82 -67.10 -2.77 -49.74
N ILE A 83 -66.79 -3.15 -48.49
CA ILE A 83 -67.79 -3.59 -47.51
C ILE A 83 -68.72 -2.44 -47.15
N LEU A 84 -68.20 -1.22 -46.95
CA LEU A 84 -69.01 -0.03 -46.71
C LEU A 84 -69.97 0.26 -47.87
N LYS A 85 -69.48 0.24 -49.11
CA LYS A 85 -70.31 0.45 -50.31
C LYS A 85 -71.41 -0.60 -50.46
N ARG A 86 -71.06 -1.88 -50.28
CA ARG A 86 -72.05 -2.97 -50.31
C ARG A 86 -73.09 -2.81 -49.21
N ASN A 87 -72.69 -2.39 -48.02
CA ASN A 87 -73.63 -2.16 -46.92
C ASN A 87 -74.54 -0.95 -47.17
N ILE A 88 -74.02 0.14 -47.75
CA ILE A 88 -74.84 1.28 -48.20
C ILE A 88 -75.86 0.82 -49.25
N GLU A 89 -75.42 0.10 -50.29
CA GLU A 89 -76.32 -0.40 -51.35
C GLU A 89 -77.39 -1.38 -50.81
N LEU A 90 -77.03 -2.24 -49.86
CA LEU A 90 -77.97 -3.17 -49.23
C LEU A 90 -79.02 -2.42 -48.41
N GLU A 91 -78.62 -1.40 -47.65
CA GLU A 91 -79.54 -0.59 -46.86
C GLU A 91 -80.36 0.38 -47.72
N GLU A 92 -79.84 0.89 -48.84
CA GLU A 92 -80.63 1.65 -49.81
C GLU A 92 -81.69 0.77 -50.50
N LYS A 93 -81.32 -0.42 -51.00
CA LYS A 93 -82.24 -1.35 -51.68
C LYS A 93 -83.35 -1.87 -50.77
N LYS A 94 -83.02 -2.19 -49.53
CA LYS A 94 -84.00 -2.53 -48.50
C LYS A 94 -84.85 -1.30 -48.14
N GLY A 95 -84.33 -0.08 -48.25
CA GLY A 95 -85.04 1.19 -48.02
C GLY A 95 -86.08 1.48 -49.12
N GLU A 96 -85.70 1.28 -50.37
CA GLU A 96 -86.58 1.37 -51.55
C GLU A 96 -87.70 0.31 -51.51
N SER A 97 -87.39 -0.90 -51.05
CA SER A 97 -88.39 -1.96 -50.85
C SER A 97 -89.39 -1.63 -49.72
N THR A 98 -88.94 -0.97 -48.65
CA THR A 98 -89.81 -0.55 -47.53
C THR A 98 -90.61 0.73 -47.79
N LYS A 99 -90.24 1.56 -48.78
CA LYS A 99 -91.04 2.74 -49.17
C LYS A 99 -92.39 2.35 -49.82
N PHE A 100 -92.52 1.13 -50.35
CA PHE A 100 -93.76 0.60 -50.92
C PHE A 100 -94.68 -0.09 -49.91
N THR A 101 -94.22 -0.33 -48.68
CA THR A 101 -94.99 -1.02 -47.63
C THR A 101 -94.87 -0.26 -46.32
N PHE A 102 -95.97 0.41 -45.96
CA PHE A 102 -96.29 0.97 -44.64
C PHE A 102 -95.12 1.17 -43.67
N ALA A 103 -94.78 2.45 -43.50
CA ALA A 103 -93.81 2.97 -42.55
C ALA A 103 -93.98 2.44 -41.11
N ASN A 104 -92.84 2.31 -40.42
CA ASN A 104 -92.64 2.27 -38.96
C ASN A 104 -92.75 0.94 -38.17
N VAL A 105 -92.97 -0.23 -38.78
CA VAL A 105 -93.03 -1.50 -38.00
C VAL A 105 -91.79 -2.40 -38.18
N PHE A 106 -91.03 -2.26 -39.27
CA PHE A 106 -89.87 -3.13 -39.56
C PHE A 106 -88.49 -2.45 -39.41
N GLU A 107 -88.43 -1.23 -38.88
CA GLU A 107 -87.14 -0.50 -38.73
C GLU A 107 -86.19 -1.08 -37.67
N ARG A 108 -86.57 -2.15 -36.96
CA ARG A 108 -85.75 -2.86 -35.96
C ARG A 108 -85.17 -4.21 -36.42
N GLU A 109 -85.15 -4.49 -37.73
CA GLU A 109 -84.35 -5.60 -38.29
C GLU A 109 -82.98 -5.12 -38.84
N SER A 110 -82.45 -4.00 -38.34
CA SER A 110 -81.01 -3.79 -38.35
C SER A 110 -80.39 -4.70 -37.29
N VAL A 111 -79.24 -5.31 -37.56
CA VAL A 111 -78.49 -6.11 -36.56
C VAL A 111 -77.44 -5.18 -35.96
N PRO A 112 -77.65 -4.63 -34.74
CA PRO A 112 -76.72 -3.68 -34.12
C PRO A 112 -75.28 -4.23 -34.00
N GLU A 113 -75.16 -5.54 -33.82
CA GLU A 113 -73.87 -6.23 -33.67
C GLU A 113 -73.01 -6.13 -34.93
N LEU A 114 -73.60 -6.29 -36.12
CA LEU A 114 -72.88 -6.19 -37.41
C LEU A 114 -72.39 -4.76 -37.68
N TYR A 115 -73.16 -3.74 -37.27
CA TYR A 115 -72.76 -2.34 -37.40
C TYR A 115 -71.69 -1.95 -36.39
N ASN A 116 -71.75 -2.47 -35.17
CA ASN A 116 -70.69 -2.32 -34.18
C ASN A 116 -69.40 -3.00 -34.63
N GLU A 117 -69.47 -4.20 -35.23
CA GLU A 117 -68.30 -4.87 -35.80
C GLU A 117 -67.67 -4.07 -36.94
N LEU A 118 -68.49 -3.48 -37.81
CA LEU A 118 -68.02 -2.59 -38.89
C LEU A 118 -67.35 -1.33 -38.33
N GLN A 119 -67.95 -0.73 -37.30
CA GLN A 119 -67.40 0.43 -36.59
C GLN A 119 -66.05 0.09 -35.94
N GLN A 120 -65.93 -1.06 -35.27
CA GLN A 120 -64.68 -1.55 -34.67
C GLN A 120 -63.59 -1.84 -35.71
N ARG A 121 -63.99 -2.39 -36.86
CA ARG A 121 -63.07 -2.60 -37.98
C ARG A 121 -62.54 -1.29 -38.54
N LEU A 122 -63.37 -0.25 -38.60
CA LEU A 122 -62.94 1.10 -39.00
C LEU A 122 -62.05 1.76 -37.95
N PHE A 123 -62.32 1.61 -36.66
CA PHE A 123 -61.40 2.07 -35.60
C PHE A 123 -60.04 1.37 -35.68
N SER A 124 -60.02 0.06 -35.92
CA SER A 124 -58.78 -0.69 -36.12
C SER A 124 -58.00 -0.17 -37.33
N LEU A 125 -58.69 0.21 -38.40
CA LEU A 125 -58.08 0.80 -39.58
C LEU A 125 -57.54 2.22 -39.30
N LEU A 126 -58.30 3.06 -38.58
CA LEU A 126 -57.88 4.40 -38.14
C LEU A 126 -56.59 4.34 -37.31
N LEU A 127 -56.51 3.42 -36.35
CA LEU A 127 -55.32 3.24 -35.51
C LEU A 127 -54.08 2.86 -36.32
N LYS A 128 -54.25 1.92 -37.26
CA LYS A 128 -53.18 1.55 -38.21
C LYS A 128 -52.78 2.73 -39.09
N GLY A 129 -53.74 3.53 -39.55
CA GLY A 129 -53.51 4.74 -40.34
C GLY A 129 -52.72 5.80 -39.57
N ARG A 130 -53.07 6.03 -38.30
CA ARG A 130 -52.35 6.96 -37.40
C ARG A 130 -50.91 6.54 -37.18
N PHE A 131 -50.71 5.25 -36.88
CA PHE A 131 -49.37 4.68 -36.73
C PHE A 131 -48.52 4.87 -37.99
N ILE A 132 -49.10 4.65 -39.17
CA ILE A 132 -48.39 4.84 -40.44
C ILE A 132 -48.02 6.31 -40.65
N LEU A 133 -48.93 7.25 -40.39
CA LEU A 133 -48.67 8.69 -40.52
C LEU A 133 -47.60 9.18 -39.55
N GLU A 134 -47.62 8.74 -38.29
CA GLU A 134 -46.60 9.07 -37.31
C GLU A 134 -45.22 8.55 -37.75
N ARG A 135 -45.15 7.34 -38.31
CA ARG A 135 -43.90 6.81 -38.86
C ARG A 135 -43.41 7.59 -40.08
N MET A 136 -44.30 8.04 -40.95
CA MET A 136 -43.95 8.93 -42.07
C MET A 136 -43.44 10.28 -41.57
N GLU A 137 -44.10 10.87 -40.56
CA GLU A 137 -43.69 12.14 -39.97
C GLU A 137 -42.29 12.05 -39.35
N ILE A 138 -42.04 11.01 -38.56
CA ILE A 138 -40.71 10.74 -37.98
C ILE A 138 -39.66 10.55 -39.08
N ALA A 139 -39.99 9.84 -40.16
CA ALA A 139 -39.05 9.61 -41.26
C ALA A 139 -38.64 10.93 -41.95
N VAL A 140 -39.59 11.86 -42.15
CA VAL A 140 -39.28 13.17 -42.77
C VAL A 140 -38.56 14.10 -41.77
N GLN A 141 -38.94 14.10 -40.49
CA GLN A 141 -38.25 14.89 -39.46
C GLN A 141 -36.81 14.43 -39.21
N ARG A 142 -36.51 13.13 -39.38
CA ARG A 142 -35.14 12.59 -39.36
C ARG A 142 -34.26 13.15 -40.48
N GLN A 143 -34.86 13.52 -41.62
CA GLN A 143 -34.14 14.14 -42.73
C GLN A 143 -33.88 15.63 -42.47
N ASP A 144 -34.82 16.38 -41.89
CA ASP A 144 -34.60 17.78 -41.51
C ASP A 144 -33.58 17.94 -40.35
N THR A 145 -33.32 16.87 -39.59
CA THR A 145 -32.32 16.82 -38.50
C THR A 145 -30.94 16.30 -38.95
N SER A 146 -30.73 16.07 -40.25
CA SER A 146 -29.46 15.60 -40.84
C SER A 146 -28.34 16.67 -40.86
N SER A 147 -28.30 17.56 -39.86
CA SER A 147 -27.15 18.41 -39.53
C SER A 147 -26.33 17.89 -38.32
N ILE A 148 -26.72 16.74 -37.76
CA ILE A 148 -26.09 16.13 -36.56
C ILE A 148 -24.81 15.32 -36.88
N ASP A 149 -24.38 15.25 -38.14
CA ASP A 149 -23.20 14.49 -38.60
C ASP A 149 -21.82 14.98 -38.09
N LYS A 150 -21.76 15.88 -37.12
CA LYS A 150 -20.47 16.48 -36.67
C LYS A 150 -20.07 16.26 -35.21
N LYS A 151 -20.79 15.46 -34.41
CA LYS A 151 -20.39 15.21 -33.01
C LYS A 151 -20.08 13.74 -32.70
N PRO A 152 -18.84 13.39 -32.30
CA PRO A 152 -18.39 12.00 -32.08
C PRO A 152 -19.14 11.28 -30.95
N LEU A 153 -19.79 12.01 -30.04
CA LEU A 153 -20.66 11.45 -29.00
C LEU A 153 -21.93 10.80 -29.61
N ALA A 154 -22.48 11.42 -30.66
CA ALA A 154 -23.67 10.92 -31.34
C ALA A 154 -23.36 9.62 -32.11
N ARG A 155 -22.17 9.52 -32.71
CA ARG A 155 -21.71 8.31 -33.38
C ARG A 155 -21.56 7.14 -32.42
N ARG A 156 -20.93 7.37 -31.26
CA ARG A 156 -20.85 6.33 -30.21
C ARG A 156 -22.21 5.90 -29.69
N LEU A 157 -23.13 6.83 -29.48
CA LEU A 157 -24.51 6.50 -29.08
C LEU A 157 -25.25 5.71 -30.16
N LEU A 158 -25.02 6.03 -31.43
CA LEU A 158 -25.61 5.30 -32.55
C LEU A 158 -25.05 3.89 -32.67
N ASP A 159 -23.72 3.74 -32.55
CA ASP A 159 -23.05 2.43 -32.54
C ASP A 159 -23.55 1.57 -31.37
N THR A 160 -23.76 2.19 -30.18
CA THR A 160 -24.30 1.48 -29.01
C THR A 160 -25.77 1.09 -29.22
N LEU A 161 -26.55 1.93 -29.89
CA LEU A 161 -27.96 1.64 -30.19
C LEU A 161 -28.10 0.56 -31.26
N GLU A 162 -27.24 0.55 -32.28
CA GLU A 162 -27.18 -0.52 -33.29
C GLU A 162 -26.78 -1.85 -32.64
N GLU A 163 -25.80 -1.84 -31.73
CA GLU A 163 -25.40 -3.03 -30.98
C GLU A 163 -26.54 -3.55 -30.09
N LYS A 164 -27.34 -2.66 -29.48
CA LYS A 164 -28.53 -3.03 -28.71
C LYS A 164 -29.68 -3.54 -29.59
N ASP A 165 -29.87 -2.98 -30.78
CA ASP A 165 -30.87 -3.46 -31.73
C ASP A 165 -30.50 -4.84 -32.29
N ASP A 166 -29.21 -5.10 -32.52
CA ASP A 166 -28.72 -6.42 -32.91
C ASP A 166 -28.84 -7.45 -31.78
N GLU A 167 -28.58 -7.07 -30.53
CA GLU A 167 -28.88 -7.89 -29.36
C GLU A 167 -30.37 -8.21 -29.26
N LEU A 168 -31.25 -7.21 -29.45
CA LEU A 168 -32.70 -7.43 -29.43
C LEU A 168 -33.17 -8.33 -30.57
N ARG A 169 -32.58 -8.21 -31.77
CA ARG A 169 -32.86 -9.12 -32.89
C ARG A 169 -32.40 -10.54 -32.60
N LYS A 170 -31.24 -10.73 -31.99
CA LYS A 170 -30.76 -12.04 -31.53
C LYS A 170 -31.69 -12.64 -30.49
N VAL A 171 -32.05 -11.89 -29.45
CA VAL A 171 -32.98 -12.36 -28.40
C VAL A 171 -34.35 -12.70 -28.97
N ARG A 172 -34.87 -11.91 -29.92
CA ARG A 172 -36.11 -12.27 -30.64
C ARG A 172 -35.94 -13.54 -31.46
N GLY A 173 -34.84 -13.68 -32.19
CA GLY A 173 -34.52 -14.91 -32.93
C GLY A 173 -34.42 -16.13 -32.03
N ASP A 174 -33.75 -16.00 -30.88
CA ASP A 174 -33.61 -17.05 -29.88
C ASP A 174 -34.96 -17.39 -29.24
N TYR A 175 -35.80 -16.38 -28.97
CA TYR A 175 -37.17 -16.59 -28.48
C TYR A 175 -38.06 -17.25 -29.52
N GLU A 176 -37.99 -16.85 -30.79
CA GLU A 176 -38.74 -17.50 -31.88
C GLU A 176 -38.29 -18.95 -32.05
N GLN A 177 -36.98 -19.22 -31.98
CA GLN A 177 -36.43 -20.57 -32.00
C GLN A 177 -36.87 -21.38 -30.77
N LEU A 178 -36.87 -20.79 -29.58
CA LEU A 178 -37.33 -21.44 -28.35
C LEU A 178 -38.84 -21.67 -28.39
N ARG A 179 -39.62 -20.74 -28.94
CA ARG A 179 -41.07 -20.87 -29.16
C ARG A 179 -41.36 -21.99 -30.15
N VAL A 180 -40.64 -22.06 -31.27
CA VAL A 180 -40.77 -23.15 -32.26
C VAL A 180 -40.35 -24.49 -31.66
N LYS A 181 -39.23 -24.53 -30.92
CA LYS A 181 -38.80 -25.74 -30.20
C LYS A 181 -39.80 -26.16 -29.12
N SER A 182 -40.42 -25.22 -28.42
CA SER A 182 -41.45 -25.46 -27.39
C SER A 182 -42.77 -25.92 -28.02
N PHE A 183 -43.22 -25.29 -29.11
CA PHE A 183 -44.41 -25.69 -29.87
C PHE A 183 -44.28 -27.07 -30.51
N LEU A 184 -43.08 -27.44 -30.95
CA LEU A 184 -42.78 -28.77 -31.52
C LEU A 184 -42.47 -29.82 -30.44
N GLY A 185 -42.52 -29.48 -29.15
CA GLY A 185 -42.15 -30.40 -28.06
C GLY A 185 -40.68 -30.86 -28.10
N LEU A 186 -39.82 -30.15 -28.82
CA LEU A 186 -38.39 -30.42 -28.99
C LEU A 186 -37.52 -29.78 -27.89
N VAL A 187 -38.11 -28.98 -27.01
CA VAL A 187 -37.47 -28.73 -25.70
C VAL A 187 -37.55 -30.05 -24.96
N LYS A 188 -36.48 -30.85 -25.03
CA LYS A 188 -36.23 -31.89 -24.05
C LYS A 188 -36.10 -31.19 -22.71
N GLU A 189 -37.23 -30.99 -22.02
CA GLU A 189 -37.20 -30.88 -20.58
C GLU A 189 -36.41 -32.11 -20.12
N LYS A 190 -35.27 -31.89 -19.48
CA LYS A 190 -34.64 -32.97 -18.73
C LYS A 190 -35.75 -33.56 -17.88
N THR A 191 -36.06 -34.84 -18.09
CA THR A 191 -37.14 -35.47 -17.34
C THR A 191 -36.89 -35.24 -15.85
N VAL A 192 -37.94 -35.13 -15.04
CA VAL A 192 -37.81 -34.90 -13.58
C VAL A 192 -36.79 -35.88 -12.95
N ALA A 193 -36.74 -37.12 -13.46
CA ALA A 193 -35.75 -38.13 -13.10
C ALA A 193 -34.28 -37.74 -13.41
N GLU A 194 -33.99 -37.07 -14.53
CA GLU A 194 -32.65 -36.57 -14.86
C GLU A 194 -32.22 -35.40 -13.97
N LEU A 195 -33.18 -34.54 -13.58
CA LEU A 195 -32.92 -33.45 -12.63
C LEU A 195 -32.68 -33.99 -11.22
N GLU A 196 -33.49 -34.96 -10.77
CA GLU A 196 -33.30 -35.66 -9.49
C GLU A 196 -31.97 -36.39 -9.43
N PHE A 197 -31.59 -37.08 -10.51
CA PHE A 197 -30.29 -37.75 -10.61
C PHE A 197 -29.14 -36.74 -10.53
N SER A 198 -29.20 -35.65 -11.31
CA SER A 198 -28.17 -34.61 -11.27
C SER A 198 -28.08 -33.91 -9.91
N LEU A 199 -29.20 -33.78 -9.20
CA LEU A 199 -29.26 -33.16 -7.88
C LEU A 199 -28.68 -34.10 -6.80
N ASN A 200 -28.96 -35.39 -6.88
CA ASN A 200 -28.35 -36.40 -6.01
C ASN A 200 -26.85 -36.54 -6.24
N ASP A 201 -26.39 -36.54 -7.49
CA ASP A 201 -24.95 -36.55 -7.79
C ASP A 201 -24.25 -35.33 -7.20
N ARG A 202 -24.90 -34.16 -7.29
CA ARG A 202 -24.35 -32.92 -6.73
C ARG A 202 -24.36 -32.92 -5.20
N ASN A 203 -25.38 -33.50 -4.58
CA ASN A 203 -25.43 -33.70 -3.14
C ASN A 203 -24.32 -34.65 -2.67
N ALA A 204 -24.11 -35.78 -3.35
CA ALA A 204 -23.04 -36.71 -3.03
C ALA A 204 -21.64 -36.06 -3.18
N GLU A 205 -21.45 -35.22 -4.19
CA GLU A 205 -20.21 -34.45 -4.34
C GLU A 205 -20.03 -33.43 -3.20
N LEU A 206 -21.10 -32.75 -2.79
CA LEU A 206 -21.05 -31.81 -1.66
C LEU A 206 -20.74 -32.52 -0.35
N GLU A 207 -21.37 -33.65 -0.07
CA GLU A 207 -21.09 -34.48 1.11
C GLU A 207 -19.63 -34.93 1.14
N LYS A 208 -19.10 -35.38 0.00
CA LYS A 208 -17.68 -35.75 -0.11
C LYS A 208 -16.76 -34.55 0.16
N ARG A 209 -17.08 -33.38 -0.40
CA ARG A 209 -16.32 -32.14 -0.14
C ARG A 209 -16.38 -31.72 1.33
N ILE A 210 -17.54 -31.85 1.98
CA ILE A 210 -17.71 -31.56 3.42
C ILE A 210 -16.83 -32.50 4.24
N ALA A 211 -16.84 -33.80 3.94
CA ALA A 211 -16.00 -34.78 4.62
C ALA A 211 -14.49 -34.48 4.43
N ASP A 212 -14.08 -34.08 3.22
CA ASP A 212 -12.71 -33.66 2.94
C ASP A 212 -12.33 -32.38 3.72
N PHE A 213 -13.24 -31.42 3.83
CA PHE A 213 -13.06 -30.21 4.64
C PHE A 213 -12.92 -30.54 6.12
N ASP A 214 -13.77 -31.41 6.66
CA ASP A 214 -13.69 -31.84 8.07
C ASP A 214 -12.39 -32.59 8.37
N ASN A 215 -11.91 -33.40 7.43
CA ASN A 215 -10.61 -34.07 7.55
C ASN A 215 -9.46 -33.05 7.60
N LYS A 216 -9.43 -32.08 6.69
CA LYS A 216 -8.43 -31.01 6.67
C LYS A 216 -8.51 -30.15 7.92
N HIS A 217 -9.72 -29.82 8.37
CA HIS A 217 -9.93 -29.04 9.59
C HIS A 217 -9.37 -29.77 10.83
N ARG A 218 -9.65 -31.07 10.97
CA ARG A 218 -9.08 -31.91 12.04
C ARG A 218 -7.56 -31.97 11.97
N GLU A 219 -6.98 -32.08 10.77
CA GLU A 219 -5.53 -32.07 10.59
C GLU A 219 -4.89 -30.74 11.02
N ILE A 220 -5.50 -29.61 10.63
CA ILE A 220 -5.06 -28.27 11.04
C ILE A 220 -5.13 -28.12 12.55
N ILE A 221 -6.22 -28.55 13.19
CA ILE A 221 -6.34 -28.51 14.66
C ILE A 221 -5.19 -29.29 15.32
N ARG A 222 -4.87 -30.49 14.82
CA ARG A 222 -3.73 -31.27 15.35
C ARG A 222 -2.40 -30.52 15.22
N ARG A 223 -2.16 -29.87 14.08
CA ARG A 223 -0.96 -29.04 13.87
C ARG A 223 -0.92 -27.86 14.82
N VAL A 224 -2.04 -27.18 15.04
CA VAL A 224 -2.12 -26.06 16.00
C VAL A 224 -1.79 -26.53 17.41
N ILE A 225 -2.32 -27.68 17.84
CA ILE A 225 -2.00 -28.27 19.16
C ILE A 225 -0.51 -28.60 19.27
N MET A 226 0.11 -29.14 18.20
CA MET A 226 1.55 -29.44 18.19
C MET A 226 2.38 -28.15 18.32
N ILE A 227 2.07 -27.13 17.53
CA ILE A 227 2.74 -25.81 17.59
C ILE A 227 2.58 -25.18 18.98
N GLN A 228 1.40 -25.26 19.59
CA GLN A 228 1.18 -24.76 20.95
C GLN A 228 2.05 -25.47 21.98
N LYS A 229 2.26 -26.80 21.85
CA LYS A 229 3.17 -27.55 22.72
C LYS A 229 4.62 -27.13 22.53
N GLU A 230 5.06 -26.95 21.29
CA GLU A 230 6.42 -26.47 20.98
C GLU A 230 6.66 -25.07 21.53
N LEU A 231 5.68 -24.16 21.38
CA LEU A 231 5.76 -22.81 21.92
C LEU A 231 5.86 -22.82 23.45
N LEU A 232 5.10 -23.70 24.11
CA LEU A 232 5.16 -23.87 25.56
C LEU A 232 6.51 -24.43 26.01
N HIS A 233 7.09 -25.36 25.25
CA HIS A 233 8.45 -25.88 25.51
C HIS A 233 9.50 -24.78 25.36
N LEU A 234 9.48 -24.03 24.26
CA LEU A 234 10.39 -22.91 24.01
C LEU A 234 10.30 -21.83 25.10
N SER A 235 9.09 -21.55 25.59
CA SER A 235 8.88 -20.61 26.70
C SER A 235 9.54 -21.10 28.00
N ARG A 236 9.42 -22.40 28.31
CA ARG A 236 10.10 -23.00 29.46
C ARG A 236 11.62 -22.94 29.31
N ASP A 237 12.14 -23.27 28.14
CA ASP A 237 13.57 -23.25 27.86
C ASP A 237 14.15 -21.84 27.96
N LYS A 238 13.42 -20.83 27.45
CA LYS A 238 13.76 -19.42 27.61
C LYS A 238 13.86 -19.05 29.09
N ASN A 239 12.85 -19.36 29.90
CA ASN A 239 12.85 -19.05 31.33
C ASN A 239 14.00 -19.75 32.07
N MET A 240 14.32 -20.99 31.68
CA MET A 240 15.46 -21.72 32.24
C MET A 240 16.79 -21.05 31.89
N MET A 241 16.95 -20.61 30.64
CA MET A 241 18.14 -19.88 30.19
C MET A 241 18.30 -18.53 30.89
N GLU A 242 17.21 -17.76 31.06
CA GLU A 242 17.22 -16.50 31.80
C GLU A 242 17.65 -16.71 33.26
N HIS A 243 17.17 -17.77 33.91
CA HIS A 243 17.57 -18.12 35.26
C HIS A 243 19.05 -18.56 35.34
N VAL A 244 19.54 -19.35 34.38
CA VAL A 244 20.97 -19.72 34.31
C VAL A 244 21.84 -18.50 34.08
N LEU A 245 21.43 -17.58 33.20
CA LEU A 245 22.13 -16.32 32.96
C LEU A 245 22.19 -15.46 34.21
N SER A 246 21.09 -15.34 34.96
CA SER A 246 21.07 -14.60 36.23
C SER A 246 22.08 -15.18 37.21
N LYS A 247 22.08 -16.51 37.41
CA LYS A 247 23.04 -17.19 38.28
C LYS A 247 24.49 -16.98 37.83
N TYR A 248 24.75 -17.05 36.53
CA TYR A 248 26.07 -16.80 35.97
C TYR A 248 26.53 -15.36 36.22
N MET A 249 25.65 -14.39 36.01
CA MET A 249 25.95 -12.97 36.23
C MET A 249 26.25 -12.68 37.71
N ASP A 250 25.53 -13.31 38.64
CA ASP A 250 25.79 -13.15 40.06
C ASP A 250 27.12 -13.79 40.47
N GLY A 251 27.42 -15.00 40.00
CA GLY A 251 28.73 -15.63 40.20
C GLY A 251 29.88 -14.81 39.57
N SER A 252 29.65 -14.22 38.39
CA SER A 252 30.63 -13.34 37.76
C SER A 252 30.91 -12.08 38.59
N LYS A 253 29.88 -11.48 39.22
CA LYS A 253 30.06 -10.33 40.12
C LYS A 253 30.86 -10.70 41.37
N GLU A 254 30.60 -11.89 41.94
CA GLU A 254 31.35 -12.40 43.09
C GLU A 254 32.83 -12.56 42.75
N VAL A 255 33.15 -13.21 41.63
CA VAL A 255 34.54 -13.36 41.15
C VAL A 255 35.20 -12.01 40.91
N ILE A 256 34.51 -11.04 40.28
CA ILE A 256 35.05 -9.69 40.09
C ILE A 256 35.34 -9.01 41.44
N MET A 257 34.49 -9.20 42.44
CA MET A 257 34.68 -8.66 43.77
C MET A 257 35.89 -9.29 44.47
N GLU A 258 36.06 -10.60 44.37
CA GLU A 258 37.23 -11.32 44.93
C GLU A 258 38.54 -10.87 44.26
N LEU A 259 38.57 -10.79 42.92
CA LEU A 259 39.73 -10.28 42.19
C LEU A 259 40.07 -8.84 42.56
N LYS A 260 39.08 -7.98 42.82
CA LYS A 260 39.31 -6.62 43.33
C LYS A 260 39.94 -6.64 44.72
N LYS A 261 39.46 -7.50 45.62
CA LYS A 261 40.06 -7.67 46.96
C LYS A 261 41.50 -8.16 46.88
N GLU A 262 41.78 -9.15 46.03
CA GLU A 262 43.14 -9.66 45.82
C GLU A 262 44.07 -8.59 45.24
N ARG A 263 43.61 -7.83 44.25
CA ARG A 263 44.35 -6.68 43.70
C ARG A 263 44.67 -5.65 44.78
N ASP A 264 43.68 -5.28 45.60
CA ASP A 264 43.86 -4.27 46.65
C ASP A 264 44.82 -4.78 47.74
N TYR A 265 44.76 -6.07 48.06
CA TYR A 265 45.72 -6.73 48.94
C TYR A 265 47.15 -6.71 48.36
N ALA A 266 47.32 -7.09 47.09
CA ALA A 266 48.61 -7.06 46.42
C ALA A 266 49.21 -5.65 46.39
N ASN A 267 48.40 -4.63 46.11
CA ASN A 267 48.84 -3.22 46.17
C ASN A 267 49.30 -2.82 47.57
N LYS A 268 48.58 -3.25 48.61
CA LYS A 268 48.97 -3.00 50.00
C LYS A 268 50.32 -3.64 50.33
N VAL A 269 50.53 -4.90 49.94
CA VAL A 269 51.81 -5.60 50.13
C VAL A 269 52.95 -4.89 49.41
N ILE A 270 52.73 -4.41 48.18
CA ILE A 270 53.74 -3.64 47.45
C ILE A 270 54.10 -2.35 48.21
N MET A 271 53.11 -1.60 48.70
CA MET A 271 53.36 -0.40 49.49
C MET A 271 54.12 -0.71 50.80
N GLU A 272 53.82 -1.83 51.45
CA GLU A 272 54.55 -2.27 52.65
C GLU A 272 56.02 -2.59 52.33
N ILE A 273 56.29 -3.30 51.23
CA ILE A 273 57.64 -3.60 50.76
C ILE A 273 58.38 -2.31 50.38
N GLU A 274 57.75 -1.37 49.68
CA GLU A 274 58.34 -0.07 49.32
C GLU A 274 58.69 0.76 50.56
N ASN A 275 57.81 0.75 51.57
CA ASN A 275 58.05 1.43 52.83
C ASN A 275 59.22 0.79 53.61
N ASP A 276 59.22 -0.53 53.73
CA ASP A 276 60.28 -1.24 54.45
C ASP A 276 61.63 -1.14 53.74
N THR A 277 61.66 -1.22 52.41
CA THR A 277 62.87 -0.96 51.64
C THR A 277 63.36 0.48 51.80
N SER A 278 62.47 1.46 51.86
CA SER A 278 62.83 2.86 52.13
C SER A 278 63.42 3.03 53.53
N LYS A 279 62.80 2.47 54.58
CA LYS A 279 63.34 2.47 55.95
C LYS A 279 64.70 1.78 56.03
N MET A 280 64.89 0.67 55.31
CA MET A 280 66.18 -0.02 55.28
C MET A 280 67.24 0.84 54.60
N ARG A 281 66.93 1.50 53.47
CA ARG A 281 67.86 2.46 52.83
C ARG A 281 68.23 3.60 53.78
N GLU A 282 67.27 4.17 54.50
CA GLU A 282 67.51 5.22 55.49
C GLU A 282 68.41 4.75 56.64
N LYS A 283 68.16 3.53 57.17
CA LYS A 283 69.03 2.91 58.17
C LYS A 283 70.45 2.69 57.65
N TYR A 284 70.59 2.16 56.43
CA TYR A 284 71.91 1.96 55.81
C TYR A 284 72.66 3.28 55.63
N LEU A 285 71.97 4.32 55.15
CA LEU A 285 72.56 5.64 54.95
C LEU A 285 72.98 6.27 56.29
N THR A 286 72.13 6.16 57.32
CA THR A 286 72.45 6.63 58.67
C THR A 286 73.66 5.89 59.25
N ASN A 287 73.71 4.57 59.12
CA ASN A 287 74.84 3.76 59.57
C ASN A 287 76.13 4.12 58.82
N MET A 288 76.07 4.32 57.50
CA MET A 288 77.22 4.74 56.70
C MET A 288 77.72 6.13 57.14
N MET A 289 76.81 7.09 57.37
CA MET A 289 77.18 8.40 57.90
C MET A 289 77.79 8.30 59.30
N ASN A 290 77.29 7.42 60.16
CA ASN A 290 77.87 7.20 61.49
C ASN A 290 79.27 6.59 61.40
N MET A 291 79.48 5.60 60.52
CA MET A 291 80.81 5.03 60.28
C MET A 291 81.79 6.08 59.72
N ASP A 292 81.34 6.95 58.81
CA ASP A 292 82.18 8.03 58.30
C ASP A 292 82.54 9.05 59.41
N LYS A 293 81.58 9.38 60.28
CA LYS A 293 81.84 10.22 61.47
C LYS A 293 82.84 9.56 62.42
N GLU A 294 82.69 8.28 62.71
CA GLU A 294 83.62 7.51 63.55
C GLU A 294 85.01 7.45 62.92
N LYS A 295 85.10 7.22 61.60
CA LYS A 295 86.36 7.22 60.86
C LYS A 295 87.05 8.59 60.93
N ILE A 296 86.30 9.68 60.79
CA ILE A 296 86.84 11.04 60.94
C ILE A 296 87.29 11.27 62.39
N ALA A 297 86.51 10.85 63.38
CA ALA A 297 86.87 10.97 64.79
C ALA A 297 88.18 10.24 65.11
N ILE A 298 88.30 8.98 64.71
CA ILE A 298 89.53 8.18 64.86
C ILE A 298 90.70 8.83 64.14
N LYS A 299 90.48 9.33 62.91
CA LYS A 299 91.52 10.03 62.16
C LYS A 299 92.02 11.26 62.91
N ASN A 300 91.11 12.07 63.45
CA ASN A 300 91.44 13.26 64.23
C ASN A 300 92.17 12.90 65.53
N GLU A 301 91.76 11.83 66.23
CA GLU A 301 92.45 11.33 67.43
C GLU A 301 93.88 10.88 67.12
N ILE A 302 94.07 10.17 66.00
CA ILE A 302 95.39 9.73 65.53
C ILE A 302 96.26 10.95 65.16
N GLU A 303 95.70 11.92 64.42
CA GLU A 303 96.39 13.16 64.06
C GLU A 303 96.82 13.94 65.31
N GLN A 304 95.93 14.12 66.28
CA GLN A 304 96.26 14.75 67.57
C GLN A 304 97.35 13.98 68.33
N GLY A 305 97.27 12.65 68.36
CA GLY A 305 98.29 11.80 68.98
C GLY A 305 99.66 11.93 68.29
N TYR A 306 99.69 12.04 66.96
CA TYR A 306 100.91 12.33 66.22
C TYR A 306 101.42 13.75 66.49
N GLU A 307 100.56 14.77 66.52
CA GLU A 307 100.94 16.14 66.83
C GLU A 307 101.57 16.26 68.22
N GLN A 308 101.02 15.59 69.22
CA GLN A 308 101.59 15.53 70.58
C GLN A 308 102.95 14.81 70.61
N LYS A 309 103.10 13.70 69.87
CA LYS A 309 104.40 13.04 69.73
C LYS A 309 105.42 13.92 69.01
N LEU A 310 104.98 14.68 68.01
CA LEU A 310 105.84 15.58 67.25
C LEU A 310 106.26 16.78 68.11
N SER A 311 105.38 17.31 68.96
CA SER A 311 105.71 18.40 69.88
C SER A 311 106.69 17.97 70.97
N THR A 312 106.49 16.78 71.57
CA THR A 312 107.42 16.21 72.56
C THR A 312 108.78 15.88 71.95
N LEU A 313 108.82 15.35 70.71
CA LEU A 313 110.07 15.15 69.97
C LEU A 313 110.76 16.48 69.65
N LYS A 314 110.01 17.51 69.23
CA LYS A 314 110.56 18.87 69.03
C LYS A 314 111.17 19.43 70.30
N GLN A 315 110.48 19.32 71.44
CA GLN A 315 111.03 19.72 72.74
C GLN A 315 112.31 18.96 73.09
N ARG A 316 112.34 17.64 72.93
CA ARG A 316 113.56 16.84 73.14
C ARG A 316 114.71 17.22 72.21
N ILE A 317 114.41 17.58 70.96
CA ILE A 317 115.42 18.07 70.02
C ILE A 317 115.95 19.41 70.52
N MET A 318 115.07 20.34 70.93
CA MET A 318 115.49 21.62 71.51
C MET A 318 116.38 21.43 72.75
N GLU A 319 115.99 20.57 73.69
CA GLU A 319 116.81 20.22 74.86
C GLU A 319 118.18 19.68 74.46
N LYS A 320 118.24 18.79 73.46
CA LYS A 320 119.51 18.27 72.94
C LYS A 320 120.34 19.34 72.26
N ASP A 321 119.73 20.24 71.49
CA ASP A 321 120.41 21.35 70.83
C ASP A 321 120.99 22.33 71.86
N GLU A 322 120.24 22.66 72.92
CA GLU A 322 120.71 23.43 74.07
C GLU A 322 121.90 22.75 74.78
N LEU A 323 121.82 21.42 74.96
CA LEU A 323 122.88 20.63 75.57
C LEU A 323 124.14 20.59 74.70
N ILE A 324 123.98 20.47 73.37
CA ILE A 324 125.07 20.61 72.40
C ILE A 324 125.68 22.02 72.48
N GLU A 325 124.86 23.07 72.59
CA GLU A 325 125.36 24.44 72.73
C GLU A 325 126.15 24.63 74.04
N HIS A 326 125.67 24.06 75.14
CA HIS A 326 126.38 24.01 76.41
C HIS A 326 127.71 23.27 76.29
N LEU A 327 127.73 22.10 75.65
CA LEU A 327 128.96 21.34 75.39
C LEU A 327 129.92 22.14 74.51
N ARG A 328 129.45 22.81 73.46
CA ARG A 328 130.27 23.73 72.64
C ARG A 328 130.85 24.86 73.49
N LYS A 329 130.08 25.48 74.39
CA LYS A 329 130.58 26.51 75.32
C LYS A 329 131.63 25.96 76.28
N ILE A 330 131.48 24.73 76.77
CA ILE A 330 132.48 24.06 77.63
C ILE A 330 133.76 23.79 76.84
N VAL A 331 133.67 23.26 75.61
CA VAL A 331 134.82 23.01 74.73
C VAL A 331 135.56 24.32 74.46
N VAL A 332 134.86 25.39 74.09
CA VAL A 332 135.49 26.71 73.86
C VAL A 332 136.15 27.26 75.14
N ARG A 333 135.55 27.05 76.33
CA ARG A 333 136.19 27.43 77.60
C ARG A 333 137.46 26.63 77.84
N ARG A 334 137.43 25.32 77.59
CA ARG A 334 138.58 24.43 77.76
C ARG A 334 139.70 24.76 76.79
N GLU A 335 139.39 25.00 75.52
CA GLU A 335 140.34 25.50 74.52
C GLU A 335 140.97 26.84 74.95
N ARG A 336 140.18 27.76 75.52
CA ARG A 336 140.71 29.02 76.09
C ARG A 336 141.61 28.80 77.30
N GLU A 337 141.33 27.81 78.14
CA GLU A 337 142.19 27.44 79.28
C GLU A 337 143.47 26.77 78.82
N GLU A 338 143.42 25.87 77.85
CA GLU A 338 144.59 25.23 77.22
C GLU A 338 145.47 26.26 76.50
N VAL A 339 144.88 27.25 75.81
CA VAL A 339 145.61 28.38 75.24
C VAL A 339 146.27 29.24 76.33
N LYS A 340 145.58 29.50 77.46
CA LYS A 340 146.19 30.21 78.61
C LYS A 340 147.32 29.42 79.27
N GLU A 341 147.22 28.10 79.33
CA GLU A 341 148.30 27.23 79.83
C GLU A 341 149.47 27.11 78.84
N ALA A 342 149.21 27.15 77.53
CA ALA A 342 150.24 27.22 76.50
C ALA A 342 151.02 28.55 76.55
N VAL A 343 150.32 29.68 76.71
CA VAL A 343 150.94 31.01 76.87
C VAL A 343 151.79 31.08 78.15
N LYS A 344 151.36 30.44 79.25
CA LYS A 344 152.18 30.32 80.48
C LYS A 344 153.41 29.41 80.34
N LYS A 345 153.44 28.52 79.35
CA LYS A 345 154.57 27.61 79.08
C LYS A 345 155.59 28.19 78.09
N GLU A 346 155.23 29.20 77.28
CA GLU A 346 156.14 29.85 76.33
C GLU A 346 157.00 30.98 76.93
N GLU A 347 156.64 31.57 78.07
CA GLU A 347 157.47 32.61 78.73
C GLU A 347 158.65 32.05 79.56
N VAL A 348 158.79 30.72 79.69
CA VAL A 348 159.85 30.08 80.49
C VAL A 348 160.60 29.02 79.68
N ARG A 349 161.46 29.46 78.74
CA ARG A 349 162.67 28.77 78.20
C ARG A 349 163.05 29.43 76.88
N PRO A 350 164.15 30.22 76.80
CA PRO A 350 165.49 29.64 76.96
C PRO A 350 166.51 30.66 77.58
N LEU A 351 167.46 30.32 78.45
CA LEU A 351 168.76 29.72 78.12
C LEU A 351 169.60 29.63 79.42
N LEU A 352 169.78 28.43 79.96
CA LEU A 352 170.91 28.06 80.83
C LEU A 352 171.19 26.56 80.69
N LYS A 353 172.00 26.18 79.69
CA LYS A 353 172.88 25.01 79.68
C LYS A 353 174.07 25.36 78.77
N LYS A 354 175.18 25.85 79.32
CA LYS A 354 176.32 25.15 79.97
C LYS A 354 177.30 24.49 78.99
N THR A 355 178.56 24.78 79.28
CA THR A 355 179.84 24.38 78.69
C THR A 355 180.22 22.91 78.88
N LYS A 356 181.14 22.47 77.98
CA LYS A 356 182.19 21.40 78.03
C LYS A 356 181.95 20.18 77.11
N ARG A 357 182.91 19.64 76.35
CA ARG A 357 184.32 19.98 76.02
C ARG A 357 184.80 19.01 74.91
N LYS A 358 185.31 19.50 73.78
CA LYS A 358 186.52 19.07 73.05
C LYS A 358 186.79 20.04 71.92
#